data_AF-V8ANQ2-F1
#
_entry.id   AF-V8ANQ2-F1
#
_cell.length_a   1.000
_cell.length_b   1.000
_cell.length_c   1.000
_cell.angle_alpha   90.00
_cell.angle_beta   90.00
_cell.angle_gamma   90.00
#
_symmetry.space_group_name_H-M   'P 1'
#
loop_
_entity.id
_entity.type
_entity.pdbx_description
1 polymer ?
#
loop_
_entity_poly.entity_id
_entity_poly.type
_entity_poly.pdbx_seq_one_letter_code
_entity_poly.pdbx_strand_id
1 'polypeptide(L)'
;MWTVELISPDNSDEFLPGGDSRLEAFLTGIKNNSMNDEGTTNARADIDSPPSSFNFDTMLPGRVFTMAGEQYLYLEDMGNGNHMIIRHEAIRNTSFNEQPQVLSNWFSGLDAEVRGMVQPVSIPAVPIVDWGLVEGWEGVSRWIPAEWATAERFAEGRADRTDVNSSGTPQAFALSLADVSTCLHQRGLSLTVEHVQLRDTAGGGYVPFLYDSL
;
A
#
# COMPACT_ATOMS: atom_id res chain seq x y z
N MET A 1 0.77 -5.77 -60.74
CA MET A 1 -0.10 -5.21 -59.69
C MET A 1 -0.80 -6.39 -59.05
N TRP A 2 -0.39 -6.79 -57.85
CA TRP A 2 -0.98 -7.94 -57.17
C TRP A 2 -2.04 -7.44 -56.21
N THR A 3 -3.28 -7.90 -56.39
CA THR A 3 -4.41 -7.70 -55.47
C THR A 3 -4.22 -8.58 -54.24
N VAL A 4 -4.31 -7.99 -53.05
CA VAL A 4 -4.41 -8.71 -51.78
C VAL A 4 -5.87 -9.17 -51.64
N GLU A 5 -6.07 -10.48 -51.57
CA GLU A 5 -7.35 -11.11 -51.28
C GLU A 5 -7.58 -11.06 -49.75
N LEU A 6 -8.56 -10.27 -49.32
CA LEU A 6 -9.01 -10.25 -47.94
C LEU A 6 -9.76 -11.56 -47.68
N ILE A 7 -9.15 -12.47 -46.94
CA ILE A 7 -9.83 -13.64 -46.39
C ILE A 7 -10.98 -13.10 -45.53
N SER A 8 -12.23 -13.38 -45.95
CA SER A 8 -13.43 -13.00 -45.22
C SER A 8 -13.51 -13.74 -43.88
N PRO A 9 -14.15 -13.15 -42.86
CA PRO A 9 -14.20 -13.67 -41.49
C PRO A 9 -15.22 -14.82 -41.34
N ASP A 10 -15.07 -15.89 -42.13
CA ASP A 10 -15.94 -17.06 -42.07
C ASP A 10 -15.54 -18.06 -40.96
N ASN A 11 -14.59 -17.71 -40.10
CA ASN A 11 -14.18 -18.51 -38.93
C ASN A 11 -14.27 -17.70 -37.61
N SER A 12 -15.27 -16.83 -37.47
CA SER A 12 -15.54 -16.16 -36.18
C SER A 12 -16.11 -17.11 -35.12
N ASP A 13 -16.52 -18.32 -35.51
CA ASP A 13 -17.03 -19.37 -34.62
C ASP A 13 -15.93 -20.19 -33.92
N GLU A 14 -14.64 -19.92 -34.20
CA GLU A 14 -13.50 -20.52 -33.47
C GLU A 14 -13.00 -19.61 -32.32
N PHE A 15 -13.78 -18.61 -31.92
CA PHE A 15 -13.68 -18.06 -30.56
C PHE A 15 -14.38 -19.02 -29.60
N LEU A 16 -13.65 -20.07 -29.21
CA LEU A 16 -13.89 -21.05 -28.15
C LEU A 16 -15.34 -21.08 -27.57
N PRO A 17 -16.12 -22.16 -27.78
CA PRO A 17 -17.45 -22.27 -27.22
C PRO A 17 -17.37 -22.40 -25.70
N GLY A 18 -17.66 -21.30 -25.01
CA GLY A 18 -17.61 -21.19 -23.56
C GLY A 18 -16.75 -20.01 -23.16
N GLY A 19 -17.39 -18.85 -23.00
CA GLY A 19 -16.75 -17.64 -22.47
C GLY A 19 -15.83 -17.99 -21.31
N ASP A 20 -14.54 -17.83 -21.54
CA ASP A 20 -13.54 -18.44 -20.71
C ASP A 20 -13.57 -17.76 -19.34
N SER A 21 -13.84 -18.52 -18.28
CA SER A 21 -13.71 -18.06 -16.88
C SER A 21 -12.35 -17.39 -16.58
N ARG A 22 -11.33 -17.67 -17.41
CA ARG A 22 -10.03 -17.01 -17.39
C ARG A 22 -10.08 -15.54 -17.81
N LEU A 23 -11.03 -15.11 -18.65
CA LEU A 23 -11.18 -13.70 -19.05
C LEU A 23 -11.72 -12.84 -17.90
N GLU A 24 -12.73 -13.31 -17.17
CA GLU A 24 -13.24 -12.62 -15.97
C GLU A 24 -12.15 -12.56 -14.87
N ALA A 25 -11.42 -13.66 -14.66
CA ALA A 25 -10.29 -13.69 -13.74
C ALA A 25 -9.16 -12.74 -14.19
N PHE A 26 -8.88 -12.66 -15.49
CA PHE A 26 -7.87 -11.76 -16.08
C PHE A 26 -8.26 -10.29 -15.98
N LEU A 27 -9.50 -9.92 -16.30
CA LEU A 27 -10.00 -8.54 -16.16
C LEU A 27 -10.08 -8.11 -14.69
N THR A 28 -10.47 -9.01 -13.80
CA THR A 28 -10.42 -8.80 -12.35
C THR A 28 -8.97 -8.63 -11.89
N GLY A 29 -8.05 -9.41 -12.45
CA GLY A 29 -6.63 -9.34 -12.11
C GLY A 29 -5.94 -8.06 -12.60
N ILE A 30 -6.29 -7.57 -13.79
CA ILE A 30 -5.86 -6.25 -14.26
C ILE A 30 -6.43 -5.14 -13.36
N LYS A 31 -7.73 -5.18 -13.04
CA LYS A 31 -8.38 -4.16 -12.20
C LYS A 31 -7.81 -4.10 -10.78
N ASN A 32 -7.37 -5.24 -10.24
CA ASN A 32 -6.84 -5.32 -8.88
C ASN A 32 -5.31 -5.27 -8.83
N ASN A 33 -4.65 -4.94 -9.95
CA ASN A 33 -3.19 -4.96 -10.09
C ASN A 33 -2.55 -6.29 -9.63
N SER A 34 -3.30 -7.40 -9.75
CA SER A 34 -2.79 -8.70 -9.38
C SER A 34 -2.04 -9.34 -10.53
N MET A 35 -2.31 -8.99 -11.79
CA MET A 35 -1.64 -9.55 -12.97
C MET A 35 -0.31 -8.85 -13.26
N ASN A 36 0.79 -9.61 -13.25
CA ASN A 36 2.11 -9.22 -13.75
C ASN A 36 2.42 -9.97 -15.06
N ASP A 37 3.55 -9.66 -15.71
CA ASP A 37 3.95 -10.23 -16.99
C ASP A 37 4.13 -11.76 -16.97
N GLU A 38 4.33 -12.35 -15.79
CA GLU A 38 4.47 -13.81 -15.59
C GLU A 38 3.17 -14.52 -15.18
N GLY A 39 2.08 -13.77 -14.97
CA GLY A 39 0.86 -14.28 -14.35
C GLY A 39 0.98 -14.38 -12.82
N THR A 40 -0.13 -14.12 -12.13
CA THR A 40 -0.13 -14.05 -10.66
C THR A 40 -0.39 -15.39 -10.00
N THR A 41 0.51 -15.80 -9.13
CA THR A 41 0.33 -16.97 -8.24
C THR A 41 -0.39 -16.61 -6.94
N ASN A 42 -0.52 -15.31 -6.68
CA ASN A 42 -1.08 -14.80 -5.45
C ASN A 42 -2.61 -14.83 -5.45
N ALA A 43 -3.21 -15.12 -4.30
CA ALA A 43 -4.66 -15.18 -4.17
C ALA A 43 -5.38 -13.89 -4.61
N ARG A 44 -6.63 -14.04 -5.06
CA ARG A 44 -7.46 -12.93 -5.50
C ARG A 44 -7.82 -12.00 -4.34
N ALA A 45 -7.95 -10.71 -4.63
CA ALA A 45 -8.22 -9.69 -3.63
C ALA A 45 -9.54 -9.89 -2.86
N ASP A 46 -10.55 -10.46 -3.52
CA ASP A 46 -11.91 -10.68 -3.00
C ASP A 46 -12.06 -11.98 -2.18
N ILE A 47 -10.97 -12.75 -2.02
CA ILE A 47 -10.97 -14.02 -1.30
C ILE A 47 -10.06 -13.90 -0.09
N ASP A 48 -10.63 -14.08 1.10
CA ASP A 48 -9.86 -14.24 2.32
C ASP A 48 -9.04 -15.53 2.26
N SER A 49 -7.71 -15.38 2.26
CA SER A 49 -6.77 -16.46 2.02
C SER A 49 -5.72 -16.53 3.14
N PRO A 50 -5.16 -17.70 3.45
CA PRO A 50 -4.11 -17.81 4.45
C PRO A 50 -2.83 -17.09 3.97
N PRO A 51 -1.98 -16.60 4.88
CA PRO A 51 -0.74 -15.89 4.54
C PRO A 51 0.16 -16.60 3.53
N SER A 52 0.26 -17.93 3.62
CA SER A 52 1.02 -18.76 2.67
C SER A 52 0.55 -18.66 1.20
N SER A 53 -0.59 -18.03 0.93
CA SER A 53 -1.12 -17.80 -0.43
C SER A 53 -0.58 -16.53 -1.09
N PHE A 54 0.30 -15.80 -0.38
CA PHE A 54 0.85 -14.53 -0.81
C PHE A 54 2.39 -14.56 -0.83
N ASN A 55 2.94 -14.38 -2.02
CA ASN A 55 4.32 -14.05 -2.33
C ASN A 55 4.39 -12.52 -2.60
N PHE A 56 4.98 -11.79 -1.65
CA PHE A 56 5.09 -10.33 -1.70
C PHE A 56 6.12 -9.82 -2.71
N ASP A 57 7.17 -10.61 -3.02
CA ASP A 57 8.21 -10.26 -4.01
C ASP A 57 7.64 -10.04 -5.42
N THR A 58 6.50 -10.68 -5.71
CA THR A 58 5.83 -10.57 -7.01
C THR A 58 4.67 -9.57 -7.03
N MET A 59 4.38 -8.93 -5.89
CA MET A 59 3.28 -7.97 -5.80
C MET A 59 3.65 -6.63 -6.40
N LEU A 60 2.71 -6.06 -7.15
CA LEU A 60 2.82 -4.72 -7.68
C LEU A 60 2.25 -3.70 -6.68
N PRO A 61 2.93 -2.55 -6.48
CA PRO A 61 2.40 -1.42 -5.69
C PRO A 61 0.94 -1.08 -6.03
N GLY A 62 0.13 -0.83 -5.02
CA GLY A 62 -1.29 -0.51 -5.16
C GLY A 62 -2.22 -1.73 -5.22
N ARG A 63 -1.67 -2.95 -5.14
CA ARG A 63 -2.49 -4.16 -5.08
C ARG A 63 -3.21 -4.27 -3.74
N VAL A 64 -4.52 -4.49 -3.80
CA VAL A 64 -5.36 -4.86 -2.65
C VAL A 64 -5.40 -6.38 -2.49
N PHE A 65 -5.34 -6.89 -1.27
CA PHE A 65 -5.47 -8.32 -0.97
C PHE A 65 -6.10 -8.56 0.40
N THR A 66 -6.73 -9.72 0.59
CA THR A 66 -7.40 -10.09 1.85
C THR A 66 -6.73 -11.30 2.48
N MET A 67 -6.24 -11.14 3.71
CA MET A 67 -5.46 -12.15 4.42
C MET A 67 -5.90 -12.20 5.88
N ALA A 68 -6.25 -13.40 6.35
CA ALA A 68 -6.67 -13.66 7.73
C ALA A 68 -7.78 -12.71 8.22
N GLY A 69 -8.80 -12.49 7.39
CA GLY A 69 -9.98 -11.69 7.71
C GLY A 69 -9.79 -10.17 7.62
N GLU A 70 -8.60 -9.69 7.25
CA GLU A 70 -8.31 -8.26 7.06
C GLU A 70 -7.89 -7.98 5.61
N GLN A 71 -8.27 -6.81 5.11
CA GLN A 71 -7.89 -6.35 3.78
C GLN A 71 -6.72 -5.37 3.88
N TYR A 72 -5.75 -5.55 2.99
CA TYR A 72 -4.49 -4.83 2.97
C TYR A 72 -4.21 -4.24 1.58
N LEU A 73 -3.34 -3.25 1.55
CA LEU A 73 -2.79 -2.64 0.35
C LEU A 73 -1.27 -2.77 0.37
N TYR A 74 -0.71 -3.34 -0.69
CA TYR A 74 0.73 -3.43 -0.89
C TYR A 74 1.27 -2.08 -1.39
N LEU A 75 2.27 -1.52 -0.72
CA LEU A 75 2.86 -0.23 -1.09
C LEU A 75 4.16 -0.39 -1.87
N GLU A 76 5.12 -1.14 -1.33
CA GLU A 76 6.41 -1.33 -1.97
C GLU A 76 7.20 -2.51 -1.43
N ASP A 77 8.16 -2.93 -2.27
CA ASP A 77 9.31 -3.74 -1.87
C ASP A 77 10.38 -2.78 -1.31
N MET A 78 10.76 -2.97 -0.05
CA MET A 78 11.80 -2.22 0.64
C MET A 78 13.19 -2.86 0.49
N GLY A 79 13.28 -4.00 -0.19
CA GLY A 79 14.49 -4.79 -0.32
C GLY A 79 14.76 -5.67 0.90
N ASN A 80 15.72 -6.59 0.75
CA ASN A 80 16.10 -7.57 1.78
C ASN A 80 14.92 -8.43 2.29
N GLY A 81 13.94 -8.73 1.42
CA GLY A 81 12.74 -9.49 1.77
C GLY A 81 11.68 -8.69 2.53
N ASN A 82 11.89 -7.38 2.73
CA ASN A 82 10.96 -6.54 3.48
C ASN A 82 9.96 -5.85 2.57
N HIS A 83 8.70 -5.85 2.99
CA HIS A 83 7.60 -5.29 2.22
C HIS A 83 6.78 -4.33 3.06
N MET A 84 6.49 -3.15 2.50
CA MET A 84 5.63 -2.17 3.15
C MET A 84 4.19 -2.40 2.75
N ILE A 85 3.34 -2.67 3.75
CA ILE A 85 1.93 -2.99 3.57
C ILE A 85 1.11 -2.15 4.56
N ILE A 86 -0.06 -1.69 4.14
CA ILE A 86 -1.00 -0.98 5.02
C ILE A 86 -2.32 -1.71 5.09
N ARG A 87 -3.07 -1.50 6.18
CA ARG A 87 -4.50 -1.81 6.22
C ARG A 87 -5.21 -1.08 5.07
N HIS A 88 -6.10 -1.74 4.33
CA HIS A 88 -6.83 -1.13 3.21
C HIS A 88 -8.03 -0.29 3.64
N GLU A 89 -8.53 -0.44 4.88
CA GLU A 89 -9.58 0.43 5.43
C GLU A 89 -9.02 1.27 6.58
N ALA A 90 -9.49 2.52 6.69
CA ALA A 90 -8.94 3.47 7.65
C ALA A 90 -9.55 3.20 9.03
N ILE A 91 -8.74 3.31 10.08
CA ILE A 91 -9.25 3.35 11.44
C ILE A 91 -9.75 4.77 11.70
N ARG A 92 -11.08 4.93 11.70
CA ARG A 92 -11.76 6.23 11.86
C ARG A 92 -12.10 6.51 13.32
N ASN A 93 -12.41 7.77 13.63
CA ASN A 93 -12.85 8.23 14.95
C ASN A 93 -11.82 8.02 16.08
N THR A 94 -10.54 8.26 15.80
CA THR A 94 -9.47 8.25 16.81
C THR A 94 -8.80 9.61 16.91
N SER A 95 -8.41 10.00 18.12
CA SER A 95 -7.56 11.19 18.33
C SER A 95 -6.08 10.82 18.25
N PHE A 96 -5.21 11.82 18.01
CA PHE A 96 -3.76 11.62 18.03
C PHE A 96 -3.26 11.05 19.38
N ASN A 97 -3.86 11.49 20.49
CA ASN A 97 -3.48 11.01 21.82
C ASN A 97 -3.87 9.55 22.07
N GLU A 98 -4.95 9.07 21.45
CA GLU A 98 -5.42 7.67 21.55
C GLU A 98 -4.78 6.77 20.51
N GLN A 99 -4.16 7.35 19.49
CA GLN A 99 -3.60 6.66 18.34
C GLN A 99 -2.64 5.51 18.73
N PRO A 100 -1.67 5.67 19.66
CA PRO A 100 -0.78 4.57 20.02
C PRO A 100 -1.53 3.35 20.57
N GLN A 101 -2.57 3.58 21.38
CA GLN A 101 -3.38 2.51 21.95
C GLN A 101 -4.25 1.83 20.89
N VAL A 102 -4.82 2.60 19.97
CA VAL A 102 -5.64 2.07 18.87
C VAL A 102 -4.82 1.18 17.94
N LEU A 103 -3.62 1.61 17.58
CA LEU A 103 -2.67 0.82 16.79
C LEU A 103 -2.28 -0.47 17.51
N SER A 104 -1.94 -0.38 18.80
CA SER A 104 -1.58 -1.53 19.62
C SER A 104 -2.72 -2.55 19.75
N ASN A 105 -3.94 -2.08 19.97
CA ASN A 105 -5.14 -2.93 20.06
C ASN A 105 -5.42 -3.66 18.75
N TRP A 106 -5.35 -2.95 17.62
CA TRP A 106 -5.57 -3.55 16.31
C TRP A 106 -4.51 -4.60 15.98
N PHE A 107 -3.21 -4.27 16.15
CA PHE A 107 -2.13 -5.24 15.94
C PHE A 107 -2.27 -6.49 16.83
N SER A 108 -2.66 -6.30 18.09
CA SER A 108 -2.87 -7.42 19.03
C SER A 108 -4.02 -8.34 18.60
N GLY A 109 -5.01 -7.80 17.89
CA GLY A 109 -6.18 -8.52 17.38
C GLY A 109 -5.95 -9.25 16.06
N LEU A 110 -4.83 -9.03 15.37
CA LEU A 110 -4.49 -9.78 14.16
C LEU A 110 -4.21 -11.25 14.47
N ASP A 111 -4.43 -12.08 13.45
CA ASP A 111 -4.06 -13.49 13.50
C ASP A 111 -2.57 -13.67 13.87
N ALA A 112 -2.27 -14.73 14.63
CA ALA A 112 -0.93 -14.96 15.15
C ALA A 112 0.11 -15.18 14.04
N GLU A 113 -0.28 -15.81 12.93
CA GLU A 113 0.58 -15.99 11.76
C GLU A 113 0.91 -14.63 11.13
N VAL A 114 -0.09 -13.76 11.00
CA VAL A 114 0.09 -12.40 10.48
C VAL A 114 1.05 -11.59 11.34
N ARG A 115 0.85 -11.57 12.67
CA ARG A 115 1.77 -10.88 13.58
C ARG A 115 3.18 -11.48 13.57
N GLY A 116 3.30 -12.78 13.29
CA GLY A 116 4.58 -13.49 13.24
C GLY A 116 5.45 -13.08 12.05
N MET A 117 4.85 -12.57 10.97
CA MET A 117 5.58 -12.06 9.81
C MET A 117 5.93 -10.57 9.93
N VAL A 118 5.35 -9.85 10.90
CA VAL A 118 5.58 -8.40 11.04
C VAL A 118 6.98 -8.13 11.60
N GLN A 119 7.71 -7.28 10.91
CA GLN A 119 9.03 -6.83 11.33
C GLN A 119 8.92 -5.65 12.32
N PRO A 120 9.85 -5.56 13.28
CA PRO A 120 9.98 -4.37 14.09
C PRO A 120 10.49 -3.19 13.26
N VAL A 121 10.04 -1.99 13.59
CA VAL A 121 10.41 -0.75 12.89
C VAL A 121 11.05 0.26 13.82
N SER A 122 11.92 1.10 13.28
CA SER A 122 12.36 2.32 13.96
C SER A 122 11.42 3.46 13.63
N ILE A 123 10.91 4.14 14.66
CA ILE A 123 10.05 5.30 14.52
C ILE A 123 10.79 6.50 15.14
N PRO A 124 11.66 7.18 14.39
CA PRO A 124 12.40 8.33 14.92
C PRO A 124 11.46 9.50 15.25
N ALA A 125 11.79 10.25 16.30
CA ALA A 125 11.13 11.52 16.57
C ALA A 125 11.58 12.54 15.52
N VAL A 126 10.67 13.00 14.66
CA VAL A 126 10.92 14.08 13.72
C VAL A 126 10.71 15.44 14.39
N PRO A 127 11.47 16.49 14.02
CA PRO A 127 11.23 17.83 14.53
C PRO A 127 9.84 18.32 14.16
N ILE A 128 9.14 18.87 15.15
CA ILE A 128 7.87 19.54 14.92
C ILE A 128 8.15 20.87 14.22
N VAL A 129 7.57 21.07 13.03
CA VAL A 129 7.60 22.37 12.36
C VAL A 129 6.38 23.17 12.82
N ASP A 130 6.63 24.37 13.34
CA ASP A 130 5.55 25.27 13.76
C ASP A 130 4.63 25.60 12.57
N TRP A 131 3.34 25.41 12.76
CA TRP A 131 2.31 25.67 11.76
C TRP A 131 2.35 27.11 11.23
N GLY A 132 2.72 28.08 12.08
CA GLY A 132 2.87 29.49 11.70
C GLY A 132 4.05 29.78 10.76
N LEU A 133 4.95 28.82 10.57
CA LEU A 133 6.09 28.92 9.65
C LEU A 133 5.79 28.30 8.28
N VAL A 134 4.59 27.79 8.02
CA VAL A 134 4.22 27.19 6.73
C VAL A 134 3.64 28.27 5.81
N GLU A 135 4.30 28.53 4.67
CA GLU A 135 3.93 29.61 3.74
C GLU A 135 2.75 29.24 2.80
N GLY A 136 2.20 28.05 2.95
CA GLY A 136 1.05 27.57 2.20
C GLY A 136 0.94 26.05 2.20
N TRP A 137 -0.18 25.56 1.70
CA TRP A 137 -0.47 24.12 1.62
C TRP A 137 -0.95 23.74 0.23
N GLU A 138 -0.50 22.60 -0.25
CA GLU A 138 -0.83 22.04 -1.55
C GLU A 138 -1.39 20.61 -1.44
N GLY A 139 -1.70 20.00 -2.59
CA GLY A 139 -2.36 18.69 -2.66
C GLY A 139 -3.87 18.73 -2.43
N VAL A 140 -4.56 17.64 -2.79
CA VAL A 140 -5.99 17.47 -2.54
C VAL A 140 -6.23 17.49 -1.03
N SER A 141 -7.02 18.43 -0.53
CA SER A 141 -7.24 18.69 0.91
C SER A 141 -6.11 19.41 1.66
N ARG A 142 -5.14 20.04 0.97
CA ARG A 142 -4.12 20.92 1.58
C ARG A 142 -3.29 20.23 2.67
N TRP A 143 -2.85 19.02 2.41
CA TRP A 143 -2.23 18.15 3.41
C TRP A 143 -0.70 18.22 3.45
N ILE A 144 -0.07 18.81 2.43
CA ILE A 144 1.38 18.92 2.36
C ILE A 144 1.78 20.40 2.23
N PRO A 145 2.83 20.87 2.94
CA PRO A 145 3.32 22.24 2.78
C PRO A 145 3.69 22.51 1.32
N ALA A 146 3.34 23.69 0.79
CA ALA A 146 3.62 24.07 -0.61
C ALA A 146 5.13 24.14 -0.93
N GLU A 147 5.95 24.28 0.12
CA GLU A 147 7.40 24.30 0.05
C GLU A 147 8.03 23.02 0.59
N TRP A 148 7.24 21.95 0.74
CA TRP A 148 7.72 20.65 1.20
C TRP A 148 8.89 20.14 0.38
N ALA A 149 8.90 20.36 -0.93
CA ALA A 149 9.97 19.88 -1.79
C ALA A 149 11.25 20.71 -1.72
N THR A 150 11.18 21.98 -1.30
CA THR A 150 12.25 22.97 -1.53
C THR A 150 12.82 23.58 -0.25
N ALA A 151 12.03 23.67 0.83
CA ALA A 151 12.48 24.34 2.05
C ALA A 151 13.35 23.44 2.92
N GLU A 152 14.44 24.00 3.45
CA GLU A 152 15.40 23.26 4.28
C GLU A 152 14.82 22.82 5.62
N ARG A 153 13.87 23.57 6.18
CA ARG A 153 13.19 23.21 7.44
C ARG A 153 12.41 21.89 7.39
N PHE A 154 12.11 21.39 6.19
CA PHE A 154 11.47 20.09 5.98
C PHE A 154 12.48 19.00 5.58
N ALA A 155 13.79 19.28 5.54
CA ALA A 155 14.80 18.31 5.09
C ALA A 155 14.82 17.04 5.95
N GLU A 156 14.76 17.17 7.28
CA GLU A 156 14.68 16.03 8.19
C GLU A 156 13.37 15.25 8.00
N GLY A 157 12.25 15.95 7.86
CA GLY A 157 10.95 15.31 7.59
C GLY A 157 10.91 14.57 6.24
N ARG A 158 11.58 15.07 5.20
CA ARG A 158 11.73 14.40 3.90
C ARG A 158 12.64 13.17 3.97
N ALA A 159 13.56 13.14 4.92
CA ALA A 159 14.50 12.04 5.12
C ALA A 159 13.98 10.98 6.11
N ASP A 160 12.90 11.25 6.84
CA ASP A 160 12.26 10.32 7.79
C ASP A 160 11.57 9.17 7.04
N ARG A 161 12.35 8.19 6.59
CA ARG A 161 11.84 6.96 5.98
C ARG A 161 11.73 5.88 7.02
N THR A 162 10.61 5.17 7.01
CA THR A 162 10.50 3.99 7.84
C THR A 162 11.46 2.92 7.35
N ASP A 163 12.16 2.27 8.28
CA ASP A 163 13.04 1.14 8.02
C ASP A 163 12.90 0.10 9.14
N VAL A 164 13.29 -1.13 8.83
CA VAL A 164 13.29 -2.25 9.77
C VAL A 164 14.33 -2.01 10.86
N ASN A 165 13.93 -2.28 12.10
CA ASN A 165 14.83 -2.30 13.25
C ASN A 165 14.79 -3.68 13.89
N SER A 166 15.70 -4.56 13.49
CA SER A 166 15.76 -5.94 13.97
C SER A 166 15.94 -6.10 15.49
N SER A 167 16.29 -5.02 16.21
CA SER A 167 16.37 -5.00 17.68
C SER A 167 15.09 -4.52 18.38
N GLY A 168 14.06 -4.15 17.62
CA GLY A 168 12.80 -3.60 18.13
C GLY A 168 11.75 -4.65 18.45
N THR A 169 10.51 -4.18 18.69
CA THR A 169 9.31 -5.03 18.83
C THR A 169 8.41 -4.90 17.61
N PRO A 170 7.95 -6.01 16.99
CA PRO A 170 6.95 -5.99 15.93
C PRO A 170 5.72 -5.19 16.36
N GLN A 171 5.32 -4.23 15.53
CA GLN A 171 4.22 -3.32 15.89
C GLN A 171 3.59 -2.67 14.66
N ALA A 172 2.35 -2.24 14.83
CA ALA A 172 1.69 -1.27 13.96
C ALA A 172 2.31 0.09 14.15
N PHE A 173 2.42 0.86 13.08
CA PHE A 173 2.90 2.23 13.15
C PHE A 173 2.04 3.16 12.30
N ALA A 174 2.43 4.43 12.21
CA ALA A 174 1.85 5.41 11.28
C ALA A 174 2.93 5.81 10.28
N LEU A 175 2.57 5.94 9.00
CA LEU A 175 3.54 6.29 7.95
C LEU A 175 4.10 7.68 8.20
N SER A 176 5.38 7.86 7.89
CA SER A 176 5.93 9.21 7.86
C SER A 176 5.38 9.99 6.68
N LEU A 177 5.48 11.31 6.73
CA LEU A 177 5.11 12.16 5.60
C LEU A 177 5.99 11.90 4.37
N ALA A 178 7.25 11.49 4.56
CA ALA A 178 8.15 11.09 3.47
C ALA A 178 7.68 9.81 2.78
N ASP A 179 7.24 8.81 3.54
CA ASP A 179 6.72 7.54 3.01
C ASP A 179 5.47 7.79 2.16
N VAL A 180 4.54 8.59 2.67
CA VAL A 180 3.31 8.94 1.94
C VAL A 180 3.59 9.77 0.69
N SER A 181 4.39 10.83 0.81
CA SER A 181 4.70 11.70 -0.33
C SER A 181 5.39 10.92 -1.45
N THR A 182 6.17 9.90 -1.12
CA THR A 182 6.86 9.06 -2.10
C THR A 182 5.95 8.06 -2.77
N CYS A 183 5.14 7.34 -1.97
CA CYS A 183 4.16 6.41 -2.51
C CYS A 183 3.21 7.11 -3.50
N LEU A 184 2.77 8.32 -3.18
CA LEU A 184 1.89 9.10 -4.05
C LEU A 184 2.59 9.61 -5.31
N HIS A 185 3.74 10.29 -5.16
CA HIS A 185 4.38 10.96 -6.29
C HIS A 185 5.06 10.01 -7.27
N GLN A 186 5.78 9.00 -6.78
CA GLN A 186 6.61 8.16 -7.65
C GLN A 186 5.82 7.05 -8.34
N ARG A 187 4.67 6.65 -7.78
CA ARG A 187 3.96 5.42 -8.19
C ARG A 187 2.55 5.66 -8.70
N GLY A 188 2.12 6.92 -8.83
CA GLY A 188 0.78 7.27 -9.33
C GLY A 188 -0.35 6.69 -8.48
N LEU A 189 -0.06 6.30 -7.23
CA LEU A 189 -1.03 5.76 -6.30
C LEU A 189 -1.98 6.89 -5.88
N SER A 190 -3.28 6.61 -5.84
CA SER A 190 -4.28 7.53 -5.31
C SER A 190 -4.64 7.12 -3.89
N LEU A 191 -3.84 7.58 -2.92
CA LEU A 191 -4.20 7.54 -1.50
C LEU A 191 -4.57 8.98 -1.12
N THR A 192 -5.80 9.23 -0.66
CA THR A 192 -6.09 10.52 -0.03
C THR A 192 -5.41 10.53 1.34
N VAL A 193 -5.07 11.68 1.89
CA VAL A 193 -4.46 11.71 3.23
C VAL A 193 -5.45 11.37 4.33
N GLU A 194 -6.74 11.47 4.06
CA GLU A 194 -7.78 10.86 4.90
C GLU A 194 -7.72 9.32 4.90
N HIS A 195 -7.01 8.73 3.93
CA HIS A 195 -6.77 7.32 3.87
C HIS A 195 -5.51 6.90 4.62
N VAL A 196 -4.50 7.74 4.81
CA VAL A 196 -3.20 7.29 5.37
C VAL A 196 -2.92 7.90 6.73
N GLN A 197 -2.58 7.07 7.72
CA GLN A 197 -2.26 7.56 9.05
C GLN A 197 -0.85 8.16 9.05
N LEU A 198 -0.76 9.50 9.13
CA LEU A 198 0.49 10.25 9.17
C LEU A 198 1.01 10.41 10.62
N ARG A 199 2.34 10.48 10.76
CA ARG A 199 3.04 10.67 12.04
C ARG A 199 2.74 12.00 12.77
N ASP A 200 1.98 12.94 12.18
CA ASP A 200 1.68 14.25 12.79
C ASP A 200 0.32 14.84 12.37
N THR A 201 -0.69 14.01 12.08
CA THR A 201 -2.02 14.52 11.69
C THR A 201 -3.14 13.73 12.36
N ALA A 202 -4.07 14.43 13.00
CA ALA A 202 -5.25 13.84 13.64
C ALA A 202 -6.40 13.71 12.63
N GLY A 203 -6.94 12.48 12.53
CA GLY A 203 -7.98 12.11 11.58
C GLY A 203 -7.73 10.67 11.16
N GLY A 204 -8.80 9.87 10.95
CA GLY A 204 -8.66 8.44 10.71
C GLY A 204 -7.67 8.09 9.60
N GLY A 205 -7.07 6.89 9.66
CA GLY A 205 -6.05 6.49 8.68
C GLY A 205 -5.78 4.98 8.61
N TYR A 206 -5.14 4.56 7.52
CA TYR A 206 -4.61 3.22 7.30
C TYR A 206 -3.40 2.97 8.19
N VAL A 207 -3.32 1.77 8.76
CA VAL A 207 -2.24 1.38 9.63
C VAL A 207 -1.19 0.58 8.86
N PRO A 208 0.05 1.08 8.71
CA PRO A 208 1.17 0.33 8.15
C PRO A 208 1.75 -0.76 9.05
N PHE A 209 2.35 -1.75 8.38
CA PHE A 209 3.30 -2.72 8.88
C PHE A 209 4.37 -3.05 7.84
N LEU A 210 5.49 -3.58 8.30
CA LEU A 210 6.49 -4.23 7.45
C LEU A 210 6.40 -5.75 7.58
N TYR A 211 6.47 -6.47 6.46
CA TYR A 211 6.49 -7.94 6.41
C TYR A 211 7.85 -8.44 5.91
N ASP A 212 8.29 -9.60 6.42
CA ASP A 212 9.42 -10.36 5.89
C ASP A 212 8.92 -11.62 5.15
N SER A 213 9.45 -11.89 3.96
CA SER A 213 9.16 -13.11 3.20
C SER A 213 10.01 -14.28 3.72
N LEU A 214 9.35 -15.37 4.12
CA LEU A 214 10.02 -16.63 4.52
C LEU A 214 10.63 -17.38 3.32
#